data_AF-A0A0T6A6H9-F1
#
_entry.id   AF-A0A0T6A6H9-F1
#
_cell.length_a   1.000
_cell.length_b   1.000
_cell.length_c   1.000
_cell.angle_alpha   90.00
_cell.angle_beta   90.00
_cell.angle_gamma   90.00
#
_symmetry.space_group_name_H-M   'P 1'
#
loop_
_entity.id
_entity.type
_entity.pdbx_description
1 polymer ?
#
loop_
_entity_poly.entity_id
_entity_poly.type
_entity_poly.pdbx_seq_one_letter_code
_entity_poly.pdbx_strand_id
1 'polypeptide(L)' 'MGKQASFSRWIFLSLLGVVALALSAWAGASMIGTPAPELTNEVWINSRPLRLADLRGKVILLEFWTHG' A
#
# COMPACT_ATOMS: atom_id res chain seq x y z
N MET A 1 11.93 -36.93 23.14
CA MET A 1 11.49 -36.93 21.72
C MET A 1 10.63 -35.68 21.41
N GLY A 2 11.12 -34.45 21.67
CA GLY A 2 10.26 -33.24 21.63
C GLY A 2 10.93 -31.93 21.15
N LYS A 3 12.19 -31.97 20.73
CA LYS A 3 12.92 -30.76 20.28
C LYS A 3 12.79 -30.50 18.76
N GLN A 4 12.61 -31.57 17.96
CA GLN A 4 12.58 -31.50 16.49
C GLN A 4 11.29 -30.86 15.94
N ALA A 5 10.14 -31.11 16.58
CA ALA A 5 8.84 -30.56 16.15
C ALA A 5 8.75 -29.04 16.35
N SER A 6 9.39 -28.51 17.40
CA SER A 6 9.45 -27.06 17.66
C SER A 6 10.25 -26.36 16.56
N PHE A 7 11.43 -26.88 16.22
CA PHE A 7 12.33 -26.28 15.23
C PHE A 7 11.71 -26.20 13.82
N SER A 8 11.01 -27.26 13.40
CA SER A 8 10.28 -27.27 12.13
C SER A 8 9.17 -26.20 12.08
N ARG A 9 8.41 -26.03 13.17
CA ARG A 9 7.35 -25.01 13.25
C ARG A 9 7.88 -23.58 13.07
N TRP A 10 9.05 -23.27 13.63
CA TRP A 10 9.67 -21.95 13.46
C TRP A 10 10.15 -21.71 12.03
N ILE A 11 10.67 -22.74 11.34
CA ILE A 11 11.05 -22.64 9.93
C ILE A 11 9.81 -22.39 9.06
N PHE A 12 8.72 -23.13 9.28
CA PHE A 12 7.48 -22.93 8.54
C PHE A 12 6.88 -21.54 8.76
N LEU A 13 6.86 -21.03 9.99
CA LEU A 13 6.36 -19.68 10.28
C LEU A 13 7.23 -18.59 9.64
N SER A 14 8.56 -18.75 9.67
CA SER A 14 9.47 -17.82 9.00
C SER A 14 9.30 -17.83 7.48
N LEU A 15 9.17 -19.01 6.87
CA LEU A 15 8.90 -19.14 5.43
C LEU A 15 7.56 -18.50 5.04
N LEU A 16 6.51 -18.71 5.84
CA LEU A 16 5.20 -18.09 5.61
C LEU A 16 5.28 -16.56 5.71
N GLY A 17 6.05 -16.04 6.68
CA GLY A 17 6.29 -14.61 6.83
C GLY A 17 7.02 -13.98 5.62
N VAL A 18 8.07 -14.66 5.12
CA VAL A 18 8.80 -14.22 3.92
C VAL A 18 7.90 -14.23 2.68
N VAL A 19 7.08 -15.27 2.50
CA VAL A 19 6.12 -15.34 1.38
C VAL A 19 5.09 -14.20 1.48
N ALA A 20 4.55 -13.92 2.67
CA ALA A 20 3.59 -12.83 2.87
C ALA A 20 4.20 -11.45 2.53
N LEU A 21 5.44 -11.19 2.93
CA LEU A 21 6.16 -9.97 2.58
C LEU A 21 6.38 -9.86 1.06
N ALA A 22 6.79 -10.95 0.41
CA ALA A 22 7.00 -10.98 -1.05
C ALA A 22 5.71 -10.71 -1.84
N LEU A 23 4.59 -11.30 -1.42
CA LEU A 23 3.26 -11.05 -2.02
C LEU A 23 2.81 -9.59 -1.84
N SER A 24 3.07 -9.01 -0.67
CA SER A 24 2.70 -7.62 -0.37
C SER A 24 3.46 -6.62 -1.25
N ALA A 25 4.76 -6.85 -1.44
CA ALA A 25 5.59 -6.03 -2.33
C ALA A 25 5.13 -6.13 -3.80
N TRP A 26 4.77 -7.33 -4.25
CA TRP A 26 4.32 -7.56 -5.62
C TRP A 26 2.96 -6.91 -5.91
N ALA A 27 2.03 -6.94 -4.95
CA ALA A 27 0.74 -6.25 -5.07
C ALA A 27 0.89 -4.73 -5.26
N GLY A 28 1.86 -4.10 -4.57
CA GLY A 28 2.15 -2.67 -4.75
C GLY A 28 2.65 -2.30 -6.14
N ALA A 29 3.53 -3.12 -6.73
CA ALA A 29 4.06 -2.92 -8.08
C ALA A 29 2.97 -3.05 -9.17
N SER A 30 1.93 -3.84 -8.92
CA SER A 30 0.83 -4.07 -9.87
C SER A 30 -0.10 -2.86 -10.05
N MET A 31 0.05 -1.78 -9.28
CA MET A 31 -0.82 -0.61 -9.36
C MET A 31 -0.37 0.42 -10.42
N ILE A 32 0.79 0.24 -11.05
CA ILE A 32 1.27 1.15 -12.09
C ILE A 32 0.44 0.94 -13.37
N GLY A 33 -0.06 2.03 -13.95
CA GLY A 33 -0.89 2.01 -15.16
C GLY A 33 -2.38 1.75 -14.90
N THR A 34 -2.78 1.49 -13.66
CA THR A 34 -4.20 1.49 -13.28
C THR A 34 -4.66 2.91 -12.94
N PRO A 35 -5.95 3.25 -13.13
CA PRO A 35 -6.48 4.54 -12.73
C PRO A 35 -6.36 4.74 -11.21
N ALA A 36 -5.88 5.91 -10.79
CA ALA A 36 -5.90 6.30 -9.38
C ALA A 36 -7.35 6.39 -8.87
N PRO A 37 -7.64 5.90 -7.64
CA PRO A 37 -8.93 6.08 -7.00
C PRO A 37 -9.27 7.56 -6.80
N GLU A 38 -10.56 7.90 -6.83
CA GLU A 38 -11.01 9.29 -6.64
C GLU A 38 -10.74 9.79 -5.22
N LEU A 39 -10.51 11.11 -5.09
CA LEU A 39 -10.36 11.77 -3.80
C LEU A 39 -11.73 11.91 -3.12
N THR A 40 -11.82 11.43 -1.89
CA THR A 40 -13.06 11.41 -1.08
C THR A 40 -12.96 12.27 0.17
N ASN A 41 -11.95 13.14 0.24
CA ASN A 41 -11.71 14.03 1.37
C ASN A 41 -12.84 15.07 1.51
N GLU A 42 -13.33 15.24 2.73
CA GLU A 42 -14.35 16.24 3.05
C GLU A 42 -13.76 17.63 3.29
N VAL A 43 -12.59 17.69 3.92
CA VAL A 43 -11.93 18.94 4.30
C VAL A 43 -10.86 19.32 3.27
N TRP A 44 -10.92 20.57 2.82
CA TRP A 44 -10.00 21.15 1.86
C TRP A 44 -9.45 22.46 2.37
N ILE A 45 -8.17 22.69 2.13
CA ILE A 45 -7.48 23.94 2.46
C ILE A 45 -6.98 24.59 1.18
N ASN A 46 -7.00 25.93 1.13
CA ASN A 46 -6.50 26.75 0.02
C ASN A 46 -7.18 26.51 -1.34
N SER A 47 -8.26 25.75 -1.39
CA SER A 47 -8.98 25.43 -2.61
C SER A 47 -10.41 24.94 -2.31
N ARG A 48 -11.26 24.99 -3.33
CA ARG A 48 -12.49 24.18 -3.38
C ARG A 48 -12.11 22.70 -3.60
N PRO A 49 -13.01 21.75 -3.27
CA PRO A 49 -12.75 20.33 -3.53
C PRO A 49 -12.28 20.05 -4.97
N LEU A 50 -11.22 19.25 -5.09
CA LEU A 50 -10.68 18.80 -6.37
C LEU A 50 -11.08 17.35 -6.63
N ARG A 51 -11.40 17.06 -7.89
CA ARG A 51 -11.63 15.71 -8.40
C ARG A 51 -10.54 15.34 -9.39
N LEU A 52 -10.02 14.12 -9.33
CA LEU A 52 -9.02 13.65 -10.28
C LEU A 52 -9.55 13.66 -11.72
N ALA A 53 -10.86 13.47 -11.90
CA ALA A 53 -11.52 13.59 -13.20
C ALA A 53 -11.35 14.97 -13.85
N ASP A 54 -11.32 16.04 -13.04
CA ASP A 54 -11.19 17.43 -13.51
C ASP A 54 -9.71 17.82 -13.76
N LEU A 55 -8.77 17.00 -13.30
CA LEU A 55 -7.33 17.24 -13.38
C LEU A 55 -6.62 16.44 -14.49
N ARG A 56 -7.39 15.78 -15.36
CA ARG A 56 -6.84 14.96 -16.46
C ARG A 56 -5.94 15.79 -17.37
N GLY A 57 -4.83 15.19 -17.79
CA GLY A 57 -3.80 15.84 -18.61
C GLY A 57 -2.73 16.59 -17.81
N LYS A 58 -2.84 16.63 -16.48
CA LYS A 58 -1.79 17.16 -15.59
C LYS A 58 -1.06 16.00 -14.89
N VAL A 59 0.22 16.21 -14.62
CA VAL A 59 0.96 15.37 -13.66
C VAL A 59 0.61 15.87 -12.26
N ILE A 60 0.10 14.97 -11.41
CA ILE A 60 -0.37 15.28 -10.07
C ILE A 60 0.49 14.54 -9.05
N LEU A 61 0.95 15.25 -8.02
CA LEU A 61 1.63 14.69 -6.86
C LEU A 61 0.66 14.67 -5.67
N LEU A 62 0.49 13.50 -5.06
CA LEU A 62 -0.21 13.34 -3.79
C LEU A 62 0.81 13.06 -2.70
N GLU A 63 0.86 13.92 -1.70
CA GLU A 63 1.77 13.81 -0.57
C GLU A 63 0.96 13.64 0.73
N PHE A 64 1.22 12.52 1.43
CA PHE A 64 0.61 12.23 2.72
C PHE A 64 1.54 12.71 3.83
N TRP A 65 1.07 13.60 4.68
CA TRP A 65 1.84 14.19 5.77
C TRP A 65 1.04 14.19 7.08
N THR A 66 1.76 14.23 8.20
CA THR A 66 1.23 14.50 9.53
C THR A 66 1.84 15.79 10.06
N HIS A 67 1.27 16.34 11.12
CA HIS A 67 1.94 17.40 11.86
C HIS A 67 3.30 16.88 12.36
N GLY A 68 4.35 17.69 12.22
CA GLY A 68 5.71 17.36 12.66
C GLY A 68 5.84 17.27 14.17
#